data_AF-A0A1N6ISU9-F1
#
_entry.id   AF-A0A1N6ISU9-F1
#
_cell.length_a   1.000
_cell.length_b   1.000
_cell.length_c   1.000
_cell.angle_alpha   90.00
_cell.angle_beta   90.00
_cell.angle_gamma   90.00
#
_symmetry.space_group_name_H-M   'P 1'
#
loop_
_entity.id
_entity.type
_entity.pdbx_description
1 polymer ?
#
loop_
_entity_poly.entity_id
_entity_poly.type
_entity_poly.pdbx_seq_one_letter_code
_entity_poly.pdbx_strand_id
1 'polypeptide(L)'
;MMRSGNLVAISMALSLALALPSASAAAVDPPPRDAGHSLAANAALKYWQAFALMPSLDKNQENRLADWNKIPLDGPALELIAAFGESRQSLLRGAKLRDCDWGLDYQDGMGLLLPHLAKARDLARLAALHARHEIAQGHVEAAAEDAAAILALARHVGSDPIVISILVRYLIEGTAIDLMAANLPDLQALAPGILSAYETLPPGATFQQAYLTMEKEHTIRWLIEKMRTAEARKKGAWRKVWKDATDRPGGLDVINRVDTIERAVQLTEDLLPVCDDLAALVALPTAEFDARYPEFKKKTEAAHPLAAYFLTTSDTVLVTLRRNEARLTMLKAAIAVVRGGPDKLKDIKDPFGAGPFEYRPLGKGFELKSKLLFQNQPVTLTVGPGNK
;
A
#
# COMPACT_ATOMS: atom_id res chain seq x y z
N MET A 1 48.37 58.35 35.58
CA MET A 1 48.67 59.24 34.45
C MET A 1 49.99 58.76 33.83
N MET A 2 49.98 58.53 32.52
CA MET A 2 51.12 58.25 31.63
C MET A 2 51.85 56.89 31.74
N ARG A 3 51.69 56.11 30.67
CA ARG A 3 52.45 54.89 30.33
C ARG A 3 53.77 55.27 29.65
N SER A 4 54.84 54.61 30.05
CA SER A 4 56.09 54.46 29.31
C SER A 4 56.27 52.99 28.95
N GLY A 5 56.76 52.74 27.74
CA GLY A 5 56.97 51.40 27.19
C GLY A 5 58.35 50.80 27.47
N ASN A 6 58.54 49.67 26.79
CA ASN A 6 59.79 49.01 26.40
C ASN A 6 60.49 48.02 27.35
N LEU A 7 60.57 46.78 26.82
CA LEU A 7 61.75 45.92 26.63
C LEU A 7 62.31 45.07 27.80
N VAL A 8 62.40 43.76 27.50
CA VAL A 8 63.54 42.82 27.74
C VAL A 8 63.51 41.88 28.96
N ALA A 9 63.45 40.59 28.62
CA ALA A 9 64.22 39.42 29.08
C ALA A 9 64.06 38.77 30.49
N ILE A 10 63.77 37.46 30.39
CA ILE A 10 64.46 36.30 31.00
C ILE A 10 64.22 35.95 32.48
N SER A 11 63.85 34.66 32.64
CA SER A 11 64.11 33.69 33.72
C SER A 11 63.08 33.36 34.80
N MET A 12 62.78 32.05 34.83
CA MET A 12 62.53 31.12 35.94
C MET A 12 61.38 31.33 36.95
N ALA A 13 60.50 30.31 36.92
CA ALA A 13 59.84 29.62 38.04
C ALA A 13 58.84 30.38 38.92
N LEU A 14 57.56 30.00 38.81
CA LEU A 14 56.74 29.62 39.97
C LEU A 14 55.44 28.92 39.53
N SER A 15 55.14 27.80 40.17
CA SER A 15 53.89 27.05 40.09
C SER A 15 52.69 27.88 40.58
N LEU A 16 51.56 27.84 39.86
CA LEU A 16 50.24 27.63 40.47
C LEU A 16 49.17 27.37 39.40
N ALA A 17 48.29 26.43 39.72
CA ALA A 17 47.20 25.93 38.91
C ALA A 17 46.26 27.01 38.37
N LEU A 18 45.88 26.85 37.11
CA LEU A 18 44.56 27.18 36.56
C LEU A 18 44.39 26.31 35.31
N ALA A 19 43.61 25.24 35.45
CA ALA A 19 43.20 24.40 34.34
C ALA A 19 42.29 25.22 33.42
N LEU A 20 42.83 25.65 32.29
CA LEU A 20 42.04 25.96 31.10
C LEU A 20 42.26 24.77 30.14
N PRO A 21 41.21 24.09 29.68
CA PRO A 21 41.37 22.99 28.75
C PRO A 21 42.07 23.49 27.48
N SER A 22 43.14 22.79 27.12
CA SER A 22 43.80 22.92 25.83
C SER A 22 42.75 22.97 24.73
N ALA A 23 42.86 23.96 23.84
CA ALA A 23 42.28 23.87 22.51
C ALA A 23 42.96 22.71 21.78
N SER A 24 42.52 21.48 22.10
CA SER A 24 42.63 20.38 21.17
C SER A 24 41.91 20.85 19.94
N ALA A 25 42.60 20.85 18.80
CA ALA A 25 41.91 20.80 17.52
C ALA A 25 40.88 19.69 17.66
N ALA A 26 39.62 20.07 17.81
CA ALA A 26 38.53 19.12 17.74
C ALA A 26 38.71 18.52 16.35
N ALA A 27 39.03 17.23 16.30
CA ALA A 27 38.66 16.44 15.16
C ALA A 27 37.19 16.80 14.93
N VAL A 28 36.91 17.50 13.84
CA VAL A 28 35.55 17.69 13.38
C VAL A 28 35.08 16.26 13.19
N ASP A 29 34.26 15.77 14.13
CA ASP A 29 33.60 14.49 13.98
C ASP A 29 33.02 14.50 12.56
N PRO A 30 33.27 13.46 11.76
CA PRO A 30 32.59 13.36 10.48
C PRO A 30 31.10 13.57 10.76
N PRO A 31 30.39 14.33 9.91
CA PRO A 31 28.96 14.58 10.10
C PRO A 31 28.32 13.23 10.44
N PRO A 32 27.43 13.17 11.44
CA PRO A 32 26.83 11.91 11.85
C PRO A 32 26.39 11.21 10.58
N ARG A 33 26.94 10.01 10.35
CA ARG A 33 26.47 9.11 9.29
C ARG A 33 24.98 9.23 9.29
N ASP A 34 24.42 9.56 8.12
CA ASP A 34 23.02 9.85 7.84
C ASP A 34 22.10 9.46 8.99
N ALA A 35 21.18 10.33 9.38
CA ALA A 35 20.02 9.96 10.18
C ALA A 35 19.15 8.96 9.40
N GLY A 36 19.72 7.78 9.14
CA GLY A 36 19.15 6.65 8.49
C GLY A 36 18.12 6.12 9.45
N HIS A 37 16.92 5.95 8.92
CA HIS A 37 15.82 5.28 9.57
C HIS A 37 16.35 4.14 10.43
N SER A 38 16.14 4.21 11.75
CA SER A 38 16.51 3.13 12.65
C SER A 38 15.89 1.85 12.10
N LEU A 39 16.70 0.85 11.72
CA LEU A 39 16.19 -0.41 11.18
C LEU A 39 15.17 -1.04 12.13
N ALA A 40 15.36 -0.88 13.45
CA ALA A 40 14.43 -1.35 14.46
C ALA A 40 13.04 -0.69 14.38
N ALA A 41 12.95 0.52 13.82
CA ALA A 41 11.72 1.28 13.62
C ALA A 41 11.04 1.01 12.25
N ASN A 42 11.63 0.19 11.36
CA ASN A 42 11.02 -0.18 10.09
C ASN A 42 10.06 -1.37 10.25
N ALA A 43 8.76 -1.14 9.99
CA ALA A 43 7.73 -2.17 10.07
C ALA A 43 7.98 -3.37 9.12
N ALA A 44 8.60 -3.13 7.96
CA ALA A 44 8.84 -4.18 6.96
C ALA A 44 9.68 -5.33 7.52
N LEU A 45 10.67 -5.04 8.38
CA LEU A 45 11.50 -6.09 9.00
C LEU A 45 10.67 -7.00 9.91
N LYS A 46 9.66 -6.46 10.60
CA LYS A 46 8.74 -7.26 11.43
C LYS A 46 7.80 -8.10 10.58
N TYR A 47 7.33 -7.56 9.45
CA TYR A 47 6.53 -8.33 8.51
C TYR A 47 7.33 -9.42 7.81
N TRP A 48 8.60 -9.19 7.47
CA TRP A 48 9.49 -10.23 6.95
C TRP A 48 9.69 -11.37 7.95
N GLN A 49 9.82 -11.06 9.25
CA GLN A 49 9.82 -12.08 10.31
C GLN A 49 8.48 -12.84 10.34
N ALA A 50 7.35 -12.13 10.28
CA ALA A 50 6.03 -12.76 10.21
C ALA A 50 5.93 -13.71 9.02
N PHE A 51 6.40 -13.29 7.85
CA PHE A 51 6.36 -14.07 6.62
C PHE A 51 7.25 -15.32 6.66
N ALA A 52 8.41 -15.24 7.31
CA ALA A 52 9.30 -16.37 7.49
C ALA A 52 8.73 -17.41 8.48
N LEU A 53 7.88 -16.96 9.41
CA LEU A 53 7.24 -17.78 10.43
C LEU A 53 5.83 -18.23 10.03
N MET A 54 5.32 -17.84 8.85
CA MET A 54 4.03 -18.32 8.37
C MET A 54 4.09 -19.84 8.13
N PRO A 55 2.99 -20.57 8.40
CA PRO A 55 2.89 -21.96 7.98
C PRO A 55 3.07 -22.05 6.46
N SER A 56 3.81 -23.06 6.00
CA SER A 56 3.83 -23.41 4.57
C SER A 56 2.48 -24.03 4.21
N LEU A 57 1.79 -23.42 3.26
CA LEU A 57 0.46 -23.85 2.84
C LEU A 57 0.56 -24.70 1.57
N ASP A 58 -0.11 -25.85 1.56
CA ASP A 58 -0.40 -26.56 0.32
C ASP A 58 -1.55 -25.88 -0.46
N LYS A 59 -1.85 -26.36 -1.68
CA LYS A 59 -2.87 -25.74 -2.53
C LYS A 59 -4.28 -25.79 -1.92
N ASN A 60 -4.59 -26.83 -1.15
CA ASN A 60 -5.88 -26.97 -0.50
C ASN A 60 -6.00 -25.98 0.67
N GLN A 61 -4.95 -25.82 1.45
CA GLN A 61 -4.86 -24.85 2.54
C GLN A 61 -4.91 -23.41 2.01
N GLU A 62 -4.23 -23.10 0.91
CA GLU A 62 -4.34 -21.79 0.23
C GLU A 62 -5.78 -21.46 -0.17
N ASN A 63 -6.45 -22.41 -0.85
CA ASN A 63 -7.82 -22.23 -1.30
C ASN A 63 -8.78 -22.07 -0.10
N ARG A 64 -8.56 -22.87 0.96
CA ARG A 64 -9.34 -22.79 2.20
C ARG A 64 -9.16 -21.43 2.89
N LEU A 65 -7.92 -20.95 2.97
CA LEU A 65 -7.59 -19.65 3.54
C LEU A 65 -8.14 -18.48 2.71
N ALA A 66 -8.26 -18.63 1.39
CA ALA A 66 -8.88 -17.61 0.54
C ALA A 66 -10.35 -17.37 0.93
N ASP A 67 -11.05 -18.40 1.40
CA ASP A 67 -12.42 -18.35 1.95
C ASP A 67 -12.44 -18.28 3.49
N TRP A 68 -11.42 -17.65 4.11
CA TRP A 68 -11.26 -17.53 5.57
C TRP A 68 -12.52 -17.09 6.33
N ASN A 69 -13.45 -16.37 5.69
CA ASN A 69 -14.69 -15.88 6.30
C ASN A 69 -15.88 -16.84 6.20
N LYS A 70 -15.81 -17.85 5.33
CA LYS A 70 -16.90 -18.82 5.08
C LYS A 70 -16.61 -20.19 5.66
N ILE A 71 -15.34 -20.55 5.80
CA ILE A 71 -14.97 -21.88 6.29
C ILE A 71 -15.42 -22.07 7.75
N PRO A 72 -15.80 -23.29 8.14
CA PRO A 72 -16.04 -23.62 9.54
C PRO A 72 -14.73 -23.60 10.34
N LEU A 73 -14.84 -23.30 11.64
CA LEU A 73 -13.77 -23.40 12.62
C LEU A 73 -13.62 -24.86 13.10
N ASP A 74 -13.30 -25.77 12.17
CA ASP A 74 -13.09 -27.20 12.40
C ASP A 74 -11.59 -27.52 12.63
N GLY A 75 -11.24 -28.80 12.79
CA GLY A 75 -9.86 -29.26 13.05
C GLY A 75 -8.80 -28.63 12.11
N PRO A 76 -8.93 -28.74 10.78
CA PRO A 76 -7.96 -28.11 9.87
C PRO A 76 -7.85 -26.58 9.98
N ALA A 77 -8.95 -25.88 10.27
CA ALA A 77 -8.88 -24.44 10.53
C ALA A 77 -8.12 -24.14 11.83
N LEU A 78 -8.36 -24.92 12.89
CA LEU A 78 -7.67 -24.80 14.18
C LEU A 78 -6.18 -25.12 14.08
N GLU A 79 -5.79 -26.08 13.23
CA GLU A 79 -4.38 -26.38 12.94
C GLU A 79 -3.67 -25.20 12.29
N LEU A 80 -4.30 -24.52 11.32
CA LEU A 80 -3.75 -23.31 10.70
C LEU A 80 -3.62 -22.17 11.70
N ILE A 81 -4.62 -21.99 12.57
CA ILE A 81 -4.61 -20.97 13.64
C ILE A 81 -3.47 -21.25 14.62
N ALA A 82 -3.31 -22.50 15.07
CA ALA A 82 -2.25 -22.88 15.99
C ALA A 82 -0.86 -22.63 15.38
N ALA A 83 -0.67 -22.96 14.10
CA ALA A 83 0.59 -22.73 13.39
C ALA A 83 0.88 -21.23 13.13
N PHE A 84 -0.12 -20.36 13.24
CA PHE A 84 0.01 -18.91 13.00
C PHE A 84 0.62 -18.14 14.20
N GLY A 85 0.67 -18.71 15.41
CA GLY A 85 0.98 -17.99 16.65
C GLY A 85 2.25 -17.12 16.63
N GLU A 86 3.38 -17.64 16.15
CA GLU A 86 4.65 -16.89 16.08
C GLU A 86 4.64 -15.82 14.98
N SER A 87 4.02 -16.12 13.84
CA SER A 87 3.81 -15.17 12.74
C SER A 87 2.92 -14.00 13.21
N ARG A 88 1.86 -14.29 13.98
CA ARG A 88 0.96 -13.30 14.58
C ARG A 88 1.71 -12.30 15.44
N GLN A 89 2.58 -12.76 16.34
CA GLN A 89 3.36 -11.86 17.20
C GLN A 89 4.20 -10.87 16.38
N SER A 90 4.79 -11.34 15.28
CA SER A 90 5.60 -10.49 14.39
C SER A 90 4.74 -9.51 13.59
N LEU A 91 3.55 -9.93 13.14
CA LEU A 91 2.53 -9.05 12.55
C LEU A 91 2.15 -7.92 13.52
N LEU A 92 1.81 -8.25 14.78
CA LEU A 92 1.43 -7.25 15.79
C LEU A 92 2.56 -6.28 16.09
N ARG A 93 3.82 -6.73 16.10
CA ARG A 93 4.99 -5.85 16.27
C ARG A 93 5.14 -4.88 15.11
N GLY A 94 4.97 -5.35 13.87
CA GLY A 94 5.03 -4.50 12.67
C GLY A 94 3.90 -3.48 12.62
N ALA A 95 2.68 -3.89 12.98
CA ALA A 95 1.50 -3.03 12.99
C ALA A 95 1.58 -1.86 13.98
N LYS A 96 2.41 -1.96 15.03
CA LYS A 96 2.63 -0.89 16.02
C LYS A 96 3.64 0.17 15.55
N LEU A 97 4.35 -0.06 14.45
CA LEU A 97 5.33 0.87 13.91
C LEU A 97 4.65 1.82 12.92
N ARG A 98 5.15 3.05 12.87
CA ARG A 98 4.61 4.12 12.02
C ARG A 98 5.12 4.06 10.58
N ASP A 99 6.40 3.74 10.43
CA ASP A 99 7.12 3.84 9.16
C ASP A 99 7.42 2.43 8.62
N CYS A 100 7.20 2.24 7.32
CA CYS A 100 7.43 0.98 6.62
C CYS A 100 8.13 1.25 5.30
N ASP A 101 9.32 0.65 5.15
CA ASP A 101 10.11 0.66 3.94
C ASP A 101 10.42 -0.79 3.56
N TRP A 102 9.86 -1.25 2.43
CA TRP A 102 10.02 -2.62 1.96
C TRP A 102 11.39 -2.90 1.33
N GLY A 103 12.25 -1.87 1.18
CA GLY A 103 13.59 -2.00 0.62
C GLY A 103 13.58 -2.35 -0.86
N LEU A 104 12.64 -1.81 -1.62
CA LEU A 104 12.49 -2.07 -3.05
C LEU A 104 13.57 -1.35 -3.86
N ASP A 105 14.23 -2.08 -4.77
CA ASP A 105 15.20 -1.49 -5.69
C ASP A 105 14.53 -1.11 -7.01
N TYR A 106 14.02 0.11 -7.08
CA TYR A 106 13.36 0.64 -8.28
C TYR A 106 14.27 0.68 -9.53
N GLN A 107 15.59 0.46 -9.41
CA GLN A 107 16.49 0.33 -10.56
C GLN A 107 16.26 -0.96 -11.36
N ASP A 108 15.60 -1.95 -10.77
CA ASP A 108 15.16 -3.17 -11.47
C ASP A 108 14.04 -2.87 -12.49
N GLY A 109 13.40 -1.70 -12.39
CA GLY A 109 12.37 -1.23 -13.31
C GLY A 109 11.24 -2.24 -13.49
N MET A 110 10.94 -2.64 -14.72
CA MET A 110 9.91 -3.65 -14.99
C MET A 110 10.21 -5.05 -14.40
N GLY A 111 11.46 -5.33 -14.05
CA GLY A 111 11.87 -6.57 -13.39
C GLY A 111 11.71 -6.56 -11.86
N LEU A 112 11.28 -5.43 -11.27
CA LEU A 112 11.16 -5.27 -9.84
C LEU A 112 10.25 -6.35 -9.24
N LEU A 113 10.81 -7.15 -8.33
CA LEU A 113 10.08 -8.20 -7.64
C LEU A 113 9.36 -7.64 -6.42
N LEU A 114 8.09 -8.02 -6.26
CA LEU A 114 7.24 -7.62 -5.14
C LEU A 114 6.77 -8.82 -4.29
N PRO A 115 7.70 -9.65 -3.77
CA PRO A 115 7.37 -10.93 -3.12
C PRO A 115 6.55 -10.78 -1.85
N HIS A 116 6.61 -9.61 -1.20
CA HIS A 116 5.87 -9.32 0.02
C HIS A 116 4.35 -9.21 -0.21
N LEU A 117 3.88 -8.88 -1.42
CA LEU A 117 2.46 -8.62 -1.68
C LEU A 117 1.58 -9.85 -1.47
N ALA A 118 1.96 -11.00 -2.05
CA ALA A 118 1.22 -12.24 -1.87
C ALA A 118 1.23 -12.68 -0.39
N LYS A 119 2.41 -12.62 0.23
CA LYS A 119 2.62 -12.97 1.65
C LYS A 119 1.78 -12.10 2.59
N ALA A 120 1.67 -10.80 2.32
CA ALA A 120 0.86 -9.89 3.13
C ALA A 120 -0.64 -10.21 3.06
N ARG A 121 -1.15 -10.61 1.89
CA ARG A 121 -2.56 -11.05 1.77
C ARG A 121 -2.83 -12.30 2.60
N ASP A 122 -1.92 -13.28 2.53
CA ASP A 122 -2.11 -14.54 3.25
C ASP A 122 -1.94 -14.34 4.76
N LEU A 123 -1.00 -13.49 5.18
CA LEU A 123 -0.85 -13.05 6.56
C LEU A 123 -2.13 -12.38 7.09
N ALA A 124 -2.75 -11.50 6.30
CA ALA A 124 -4.00 -10.84 6.67
C ALA A 124 -5.17 -11.83 6.81
N ARG A 125 -5.25 -12.83 5.92
CA ARG A 125 -6.29 -13.87 5.99
C ARG A 125 -6.09 -14.79 7.19
N LEU A 126 -4.85 -15.14 7.53
CA LEU A 126 -4.54 -15.92 8.73
C LEU A 126 -4.95 -15.15 10.00
N ALA A 127 -4.61 -13.86 10.07
CA ALA A 127 -5.03 -12.99 11.16
C ALA A 127 -6.56 -12.88 11.25
N ALA A 128 -7.26 -12.80 10.12
CA ALA A 128 -8.72 -12.73 10.10
C ALA A 128 -9.37 -14.06 10.52
N LEU A 129 -8.79 -15.21 10.15
CA LEU A 129 -9.21 -16.53 10.61
C LEU A 129 -9.00 -16.69 12.13
N HIS A 130 -7.84 -16.26 12.63
CA HIS A 130 -7.53 -16.23 14.06
C HIS A 130 -8.54 -15.34 14.81
N ALA A 131 -8.79 -14.12 14.34
CA ALA A 131 -9.77 -13.21 14.95
C ALA A 131 -11.19 -13.81 15.03
N ARG A 132 -11.64 -14.53 13.97
CA ARG A 132 -12.92 -15.26 14.00
C ARG A 132 -12.96 -16.31 15.12
N HIS A 133 -11.85 -17.01 15.34
CA HIS A 133 -11.74 -17.99 16.40
C HIS A 133 -11.79 -17.36 17.79
N GLU A 134 -11.03 -16.27 18.00
CA GLU A 134 -11.03 -15.53 19.26
C GLU A 134 -12.42 -14.97 19.60
N ILE A 135 -13.16 -14.41 18.61
CA ILE A 135 -14.55 -13.97 18.80
C ILE A 135 -15.45 -15.12 19.21
N ALA A 136 -15.32 -16.30 18.57
CA ALA A 136 -16.11 -17.48 18.92
C ALA A 136 -15.83 -17.99 20.36
N GLN A 137 -14.66 -17.64 20.92
CA GLN A 137 -14.29 -17.94 22.30
C GLN A 137 -14.60 -16.80 23.29
N GLY A 138 -15.10 -15.66 22.81
CA GLY A 138 -15.38 -14.47 23.62
C GLY A 138 -14.16 -13.59 23.89
N HIS A 139 -13.02 -13.85 23.26
CA HIS A 139 -11.78 -13.07 23.40
C HIS A 139 -11.74 -11.89 22.40
N VAL A 140 -12.69 -10.96 22.55
CA VAL A 140 -12.92 -9.88 21.59
C VAL A 140 -11.73 -8.91 21.45
N GLU A 141 -10.92 -8.74 22.50
CA GLU A 141 -9.73 -7.88 22.48
C GLU A 141 -8.66 -8.42 21.53
N ALA A 142 -8.41 -9.74 21.55
CA ALA A 142 -7.42 -10.36 20.67
C ALA A 142 -7.84 -10.24 19.19
N ALA A 143 -9.13 -10.38 18.91
CA ALA A 143 -9.68 -10.18 17.57
C ALA A 143 -9.60 -8.70 17.11
N ALA A 144 -9.80 -7.76 18.03
CA ALA A 144 -9.64 -6.33 17.76
C ALA A 144 -8.18 -5.96 17.44
N GLU A 145 -7.21 -6.55 18.15
CA GLU A 145 -5.78 -6.39 17.84
C GLU A 145 -5.46 -6.89 16.43
N ASP A 146 -6.01 -8.04 16.04
CA ASP A 146 -5.81 -8.59 14.68
C ASP A 146 -6.43 -7.69 13.61
N ALA A 147 -7.65 -7.21 13.82
CA ALA A 147 -8.31 -6.29 12.90
C ALA A 147 -7.50 -4.99 12.70
N ALA A 148 -6.99 -4.41 13.79
CA ALA A 148 -6.11 -3.24 13.73
C ALA A 148 -4.79 -3.56 13.00
N ALA A 149 -4.22 -4.74 13.24
CA ALA A 149 -2.98 -5.16 12.59
C ALA A 149 -3.12 -5.41 11.10
N ILE A 150 -4.27 -5.95 10.65
CA ILE A 150 -4.58 -6.11 9.23
C ILE A 150 -4.66 -4.75 8.54
N LEU A 151 -5.35 -3.77 9.14
CA LEU A 151 -5.45 -2.42 8.59
C LEU A 151 -4.08 -1.70 8.53
N ALA A 152 -3.25 -1.84 9.57
CA ALA A 152 -1.90 -1.29 9.58
C ALA A 152 -1.02 -1.94 8.49
N LEU A 153 -1.07 -3.27 8.36
CA LEU A 153 -0.37 -3.99 7.30
C LEU A 153 -0.83 -3.51 5.92
N ALA A 154 -2.14 -3.32 5.71
CA ALA A 154 -2.66 -2.81 4.45
C ALA A 154 -2.07 -1.43 4.12
N ARG A 155 -2.03 -0.53 5.12
CA ARG A 155 -1.47 0.81 4.93
C ARG A 155 0.00 0.76 4.55
N HIS A 156 0.77 -0.07 5.24
CA HIS A 156 2.19 -0.29 4.98
C HIS A 156 2.45 -0.96 3.63
N VAL A 157 1.65 -1.92 3.20
CA VAL A 157 1.77 -2.55 1.87
C VAL A 157 1.51 -1.53 0.75
N GLY A 158 0.56 -0.63 0.95
CA GLY A 158 0.24 0.41 -0.03
C GLY A 158 1.00 1.71 0.17
N SER A 159 2.15 1.73 0.86
CA SER A 159 2.97 2.95 1.00
C SER A 159 3.79 3.25 -0.26
N ASP A 160 4.20 2.21 -0.99
CA ASP A 160 4.93 2.35 -2.25
C ASP A 160 4.02 2.81 -3.39
N PRO A 161 4.44 3.81 -4.20
CA PRO A 161 3.71 4.29 -5.38
C PRO A 161 3.82 3.32 -6.56
N ILE A 162 3.31 2.12 -6.35
CA ILE A 162 3.21 1.06 -7.35
C ILE A 162 1.75 0.62 -7.39
N VAL A 163 1.14 0.64 -8.58
CA VAL A 163 -0.30 0.36 -8.74
C VAL A 163 -0.69 -0.98 -8.11
N ILE A 164 0.09 -2.04 -8.31
CA ILE A 164 -0.24 -3.35 -7.73
C ILE A 164 -0.16 -3.36 -6.20
N SER A 165 0.78 -2.62 -5.59
CA SER A 165 0.87 -2.47 -4.13
C SER A 165 -0.36 -1.76 -3.57
N ILE A 166 -0.82 -0.70 -4.25
CA ILE A 166 -2.06 0.03 -3.90
C ILE A 166 -3.29 -0.88 -4.02
N LEU A 167 -3.38 -1.71 -5.06
CA LEU A 167 -4.50 -2.66 -5.22
C LEU A 167 -4.49 -3.73 -4.13
N VAL A 168 -3.30 -4.23 -3.76
CA VAL A 168 -3.17 -5.22 -2.68
C VAL A 168 -3.52 -4.62 -1.32
N ARG A 169 -3.21 -3.34 -1.05
CA ARG A 169 -3.73 -2.61 0.11
C ARG A 169 -5.25 -2.72 0.20
N TYR A 170 -5.97 -2.42 -0.87
CA TYR A 170 -7.44 -2.47 -0.85
C TYR A 170 -7.99 -3.88 -0.63
N LEU A 171 -7.30 -4.92 -1.10
CA LEU A 171 -7.67 -6.31 -0.79
C LEU A 171 -7.50 -6.64 0.69
N ILE A 172 -6.43 -6.15 1.32
CA ILE A 172 -6.16 -6.36 2.75
C ILE A 172 -7.14 -5.53 3.60
N GLU A 173 -7.41 -4.27 3.24
CA GLU A 173 -8.47 -3.45 3.86
C GLU A 173 -9.82 -4.13 3.76
N GLY A 174 -10.17 -4.68 2.60
CA GLY A 174 -11.38 -5.46 2.39
C GLY A 174 -11.52 -6.63 3.38
N THR A 175 -10.40 -7.30 3.69
CA THR A 175 -10.35 -8.41 4.66
C THR A 175 -10.69 -7.93 6.08
N ALA A 176 -10.09 -6.82 6.54
CA ALA A 176 -10.44 -6.22 7.83
C ALA A 176 -11.90 -5.72 7.86
N ILE A 177 -12.38 -5.09 6.78
CA ILE A 177 -13.75 -4.61 6.68
C ILE A 177 -14.75 -5.77 6.82
N ASP A 178 -14.53 -6.89 6.11
CA ASP A 178 -15.40 -8.06 6.20
C ASP A 178 -15.37 -8.69 7.60
N LEU A 179 -14.19 -8.78 8.22
CA LEU A 179 -14.02 -9.28 9.60
C LEU A 179 -14.81 -8.42 10.58
N MET A 180 -14.60 -7.10 10.52
CA MET A 180 -15.23 -6.17 11.44
C MET A 180 -16.74 -6.10 11.23
N ALA A 181 -17.23 -6.06 9.99
CA ALA A 181 -18.66 -5.95 9.72
C ALA A 181 -19.42 -7.20 10.18
N ALA A 182 -18.91 -8.40 9.89
CA ALA A 182 -19.55 -9.65 10.29
C ALA A 182 -19.67 -9.80 11.82
N ASN A 183 -18.74 -9.22 12.58
CA ASN A 183 -18.64 -9.36 14.04
C ASN A 183 -18.78 -8.01 14.77
N LEU A 184 -19.38 -7.01 14.11
CA LEU A 184 -19.43 -5.66 14.65
C LEU A 184 -20.19 -5.54 15.98
N PRO A 185 -21.29 -6.30 16.23
CA PRO A 185 -21.94 -6.29 17.54
C PRO A 185 -20.99 -6.63 18.69
N ASP A 186 -20.09 -7.60 18.50
CA ASP A 186 -19.10 -8.01 19.49
C ASP A 186 -17.95 -6.99 19.59
N LEU A 187 -17.54 -6.41 18.46
CA LEU A 187 -16.44 -5.44 18.37
C LEU A 187 -16.85 -3.99 18.63
N GLN A 188 -18.14 -3.70 18.91
CA GLN A 188 -18.70 -2.34 18.87
C GLN A 188 -17.96 -1.32 19.76
N ALA A 189 -17.44 -1.76 20.91
CA ALA A 189 -16.73 -0.90 21.85
C ALA A 189 -15.31 -0.56 21.37
N LEU A 190 -14.68 -1.47 20.64
CA LEU A 190 -13.28 -1.38 20.19
C LEU A 190 -13.16 -0.81 18.77
N ALA A 191 -14.18 -0.99 17.93
CA ALA A 191 -14.19 -0.60 16.53
C ALA A 191 -13.83 0.88 16.26
N PRO A 192 -14.28 1.88 17.05
CA PRO A 192 -13.83 3.26 16.88
C PRO A 192 -12.31 3.42 17.06
N GLY A 193 -11.72 2.72 18.02
CA GLY A 193 -10.27 2.77 18.27
C GLY A 193 -9.47 2.14 17.15
N ILE A 194 -9.97 1.03 16.57
CA ILE A 194 -9.36 0.36 15.41
C ILE A 194 -9.29 1.34 14.21
N LEU A 195 -10.41 2.00 13.89
CA LEU A 195 -10.44 2.94 12.77
C LEU A 195 -9.60 4.19 13.03
N SER A 196 -9.65 4.73 14.25
CA SER A 196 -8.82 5.89 14.62
C SER A 196 -7.34 5.57 14.48
N ALA A 197 -6.88 4.38 14.91
CA ALA A 197 -5.49 3.98 14.75
C ALA A 197 -5.09 3.92 13.27
N TYR A 198 -5.92 3.31 12.42
CA TYR A 198 -5.69 3.26 10.97
C TYR A 198 -5.65 4.65 10.31
N GLU A 199 -6.53 5.56 10.71
CA GLU A 199 -6.58 6.93 10.18
C GLU A 199 -5.38 7.78 10.58
N THR A 200 -4.74 7.49 11.73
CA THR A 200 -3.53 8.19 12.19
C THR A 200 -2.24 7.73 11.51
N LEU A 201 -2.26 6.59 10.80
CA LEU A 201 -1.11 6.13 10.03
C LEU A 201 -0.85 7.06 8.84
N PRO A 202 0.42 7.21 8.40
CA PRO A 202 0.74 7.96 7.19
C PRO A 202 -0.15 7.54 6.02
N PRO A 203 -0.64 8.48 5.18
CA PRO A 203 -1.39 8.15 3.98
C PRO A 203 -0.56 7.23 3.08
N GLY A 204 -1.16 6.17 2.55
CA GLY A 204 -0.46 5.35 1.57
C GLY A 204 -0.47 6.02 0.20
N ALA A 205 0.25 5.44 -0.75
CA ALA A 205 0.40 6.00 -2.08
C ALA A 205 -0.93 6.14 -2.84
N THR A 206 -0.93 7.10 -3.77
CA THR A 206 -2.01 7.41 -4.70
C THR A 206 -1.68 6.88 -6.10
N PHE A 207 -2.71 6.68 -6.94
CA PHE A 207 -2.46 6.33 -8.34
C PHE A 207 -1.76 7.43 -9.13
N GLN A 208 -1.97 8.70 -8.76
CA GLN A 208 -1.22 9.82 -9.32
C GLN A 208 0.27 9.63 -9.10
N GLN A 209 0.70 9.36 -7.86
CA GLN A 209 2.09 9.08 -7.55
C GLN A 209 2.59 7.84 -8.28
N ALA A 210 1.76 6.79 -8.39
CA ALA A 210 2.16 5.58 -9.11
C ALA A 210 2.51 5.87 -10.57
N TYR A 211 1.63 6.58 -11.30
CA TYR A 211 1.89 6.96 -12.70
C TYR A 211 3.16 7.79 -12.85
N LEU A 212 3.41 8.71 -11.92
CA LEU A 212 4.58 9.59 -11.96
C LEU A 212 5.88 8.89 -11.54
N THR A 213 5.81 7.84 -10.72
CA THR A 213 6.99 7.12 -10.23
C THR A 213 7.20 5.83 -11.01
N MET A 214 6.33 4.83 -10.81
CA MET A 214 6.56 3.50 -11.35
C MET A 214 6.39 3.47 -12.87
N GLU A 215 5.27 3.95 -13.42
CA GLU A 215 5.07 3.95 -14.86
C GLU A 215 6.05 4.91 -15.57
N LYS A 216 6.09 6.19 -15.18
CA LYS A 216 6.92 7.18 -15.90
C LYS A 216 8.43 6.95 -15.73
N GLU A 217 8.93 6.87 -14.51
CA GLU A 217 10.38 6.82 -14.24
C GLU A 217 10.91 5.39 -14.38
N HIS A 218 10.28 4.43 -13.69
CA HIS A 218 10.82 3.08 -13.54
C HIS A 218 10.33 2.08 -14.59
N THR A 219 9.43 2.50 -15.49
CA THR A 219 9.00 1.70 -16.64
C THR A 219 9.41 2.37 -17.94
N ILE A 220 8.89 3.58 -18.23
CA ILE A 220 9.10 4.25 -19.52
C ILE A 220 10.54 4.76 -19.67
N ARG A 221 11.03 5.64 -18.76
CA ARG A 221 12.41 6.15 -18.84
C ARG A 221 13.45 5.05 -18.70
N TRP A 222 13.22 4.13 -17.76
CA TRP A 222 14.06 2.94 -17.59
C TRP A 222 14.19 2.14 -18.90
N LEU A 223 13.10 1.87 -19.61
CA LEU A 223 13.13 1.09 -20.85
C LEU A 223 13.93 1.79 -21.95
N ILE A 224 13.75 3.12 -22.08
CA ILE A 224 14.53 3.94 -23.03
C ILE A 224 16.03 3.82 -22.72
N GLU A 225 16.42 4.00 -21.47
CA GLU A 225 17.81 3.91 -21.03
C GLU A 225 18.40 2.52 -21.27
N LYS A 226 17.65 1.45 -20.93
CA LYS A 226 18.10 0.06 -21.16
C LYS A 226 18.29 -0.24 -22.64
N MET A 227 17.38 0.22 -23.52
CA MET A 227 17.54 0.06 -24.97
C MET A 227 18.79 0.78 -25.48
N ARG A 228 18.97 2.06 -25.12
CA ARG A 228 20.15 2.86 -25.54
C ARG A 228 21.46 2.24 -25.03
N THR A 229 21.48 1.81 -23.77
CA THR A 229 22.65 1.16 -23.16
C THR A 229 22.98 -0.17 -23.83
N ALA A 230 21.97 -0.98 -24.13
CA ALA A 230 22.17 -2.24 -24.84
C ALA A 230 22.76 -2.01 -26.24
N GLU A 231 22.22 -1.05 -26.98
CA GLU A 231 22.74 -0.71 -28.32
C GLU A 231 24.17 -0.18 -28.29
N ALA A 232 24.49 0.69 -27.35
CA ALA A 232 25.84 1.21 -27.16
C ALA A 232 26.86 0.10 -26.84
N ARG A 233 26.44 -0.95 -26.13
CA ARG A 233 27.29 -2.12 -25.82
C ARG A 233 27.49 -3.02 -27.02
N LYS A 234 26.44 -3.24 -27.82
CA LYS A 234 26.49 -4.09 -29.01
C LYS A 234 25.37 -3.70 -29.97
N LYS A 235 25.74 -3.34 -31.20
CA LYS A 235 24.80 -3.03 -32.28
C LYS A 235 23.77 -4.16 -32.45
N GLY A 236 22.49 -3.80 -32.42
CA GLY A 236 21.32 -4.67 -32.47
C GLY A 236 20.86 -5.26 -31.13
N ALA A 237 21.59 -5.08 -30.02
CA ALA A 237 21.25 -5.72 -28.75
C ALA A 237 19.99 -5.14 -28.07
N TRP A 238 19.59 -3.90 -28.41
CA TRP A 238 18.33 -3.31 -27.94
C TRP A 238 17.10 -4.16 -28.30
N ARG A 239 17.14 -4.91 -29.41
CA ARG A 239 16.03 -5.74 -29.86
C ARG A 239 15.63 -6.79 -28.83
N LYS A 240 16.60 -7.32 -28.07
CA LYS A 240 16.31 -8.24 -26.98
C LYS A 240 15.55 -7.53 -25.86
N VAL A 241 16.02 -6.36 -25.44
CA VAL A 241 15.37 -5.56 -24.39
C VAL A 241 13.94 -5.18 -24.81
N TRP A 242 13.77 -4.73 -26.04
CA TRP A 242 12.46 -4.41 -26.62
C TRP A 242 11.55 -5.63 -26.58
N LYS A 243 12.00 -6.77 -27.11
CA LYS A 243 11.23 -8.00 -27.12
C LYS A 243 10.84 -8.43 -25.70
N ASP A 244 11.79 -8.47 -24.76
CA ASP A 244 11.50 -8.86 -23.38
C ASP A 244 10.42 -7.95 -22.74
N ALA A 245 10.35 -6.67 -23.14
CA ALA A 245 9.38 -5.70 -22.66
C ALA A 245 7.99 -5.79 -23.34
N THR A 246 7.95 -6.14 -24.62
CA THR A 246 6.73 -6.10 -25.45
C THR A 246 6.11 -7.46 -25.74
N ASP A 247 6.84 -8.57 -25.54
CA ASP A 247 6.37 -9.93 -25.84
C ASP A 247 5.35 -10.38 -24.79
N ARG A 248 4.06 -10.29 -25.14
CA ARG A 248 2.93 -10.72 -24.30
C ARG A 248 1.92 -11.55 -25.08
N PRO A 249 1.22 -12.51 -24.44
CA PRO A 249 0.14 -13.27 -25.08
C PRO A 249 -0.94 -12.34 -25.64
N GLY A 250 -1.28 -12.48 -26.93
CA GLY A 250 -2.26 -11.63 -27.62
C GLY A 250 -1.72 -10.27 -28.10
N GLY A 251 -0.40 -10.04 -28.03
CA GLY A 251 0.25 -8.80 -28.44
C GLY A 251 0.83 -8.81 -29.85
N LEU A 252 0.35 -7.85 -30.66
CA LEU A 252 0.59 -7.57 -32.08
C LEU A 252 2.02 -7.87 -32.62
N ASP A 253 2.08 -8.74 -33.63
CA ASP A 253 3.24 -8.91 -34.54
C ASP A 253 3.79 -7.57 -35.07
N VAL A 254 2.96 -6.52 -35.09
CA VAL A 254 3.29 -5.17 -35.59
C VAL A 254 4.23 -4.40 -34.67
N ILE A 255 4.16 -4.58 -33.34
CA ILE A 255 5.05 -3.88 -32.38
C ILE A 255 6.46 -4.51 -32.38
N ASN A 256 6.55 -5.79 -32.72
CA ASN A 256 7.83 -6.47 -32.92
C ASN A 256 8.50 -6.16 -34.28
N ARG A 257 7.81 -5.45 -35.19
CA ARG A 257 8.33 -5.01 -36.50
C ARG A 257 8.98 -3.63 -36.47
N VAL A 258 9.31 -3.11 -35.28
CA VAL A 258 10.08 -1.87 -35.19
C VAL A 258 11.52 -2.15 -35.65
N ASP A 259 11.92 -1.52 -36.75
CA ASP A 259 13.17 -1.85 -37.43
C ASP A 259 14.40 -1.10 -36.89
N THR A 260 14.19 0.00 -36.18
CA THR A 260 15.27 0.90 -35.73
C THR A 260 15.12 1.23 -34.24
N ILE A 261 16.23 1.41 -33.54
CA ILE A 261 16.21 1.83 -32.13
C ILE A 261 15.57 3.21 -31.97
N GLU A 262 15.80 4.14 -32.91
CA GLU A 262 15.26 5.49 -32.87
C GLU A 262 13.74 5.46 -32.83
N ARG A 263 13.12 4.62 -33.68
CA ARG A 263 11.66 4.44 -33.67
C ARG A 263 11.16 3.77 -32.39
N ALA A 264 11.86 2.77 -31.87
CA ALA A 264 11.47 2.08 -30.63
C ALA A 264 11.51 3.05 -29.44
N VAL A 265 12.59 3.84 -29.35
CA VAL A 265 12.76 4.85 -28.32
C VAL A 265 11.70 5.94 -28.47
N GLN A 266 11.45 6.48 -29.66
CA GLN A 266 10.42 7.50 -29.87
C GLN A 266 9.05 7.01 -29.42
N LEU A 267 8.65 5.80 -29.82
CA LEU A 267 7.36 5.22 -29.42
C LEU A 267 7.21 5.11 -27.90
N THR A 268 8.30 4.82 -27.19
CA THR A 268 8.32 4.77 -25.72
C THR A 268 8.35 6.16 -25.10
N GLU A 269 9.18 7.08 -25.61
CA GLU A 269 9.26 8.48 -25.16
C GLU A 269 7.92 9.21 -25.30
N ASP A 270 7.15 8.90 -26.36
CA ASP A 270 5.80 9.43 -26.60
C ASP A 270 4.81 9.09 -25.47
N LEU A 271 5.11 8.12 -24.61
CA LEU A 271 4.29 7.79 -23.44
C LEU A 271 4.57 8.68 -22.22
N LEU A 272 5.68 9.44 -22.19
CA LEU A 272 6.03 10.27 -21.03
C LEU A 272 4.97 11.34 -20.73
N PRO A 273 4.46 12.12 -21.72
CA PRO A 273 3.38 13.06 -21.48
C PRO A 273 2.05 12.36 -21.12
N VAL A 274 1.83 11.16 -21.67
CA VAL A 274 0.63 10.35 -21.36
C VAL A 274 0.60 9.97 -19.89
N CYS A 275 1.75 9.65 -19.27
CA CYS A 275 1.83 9.42 -17.83
C CYS A 275 1.45 10.67 -17.01
N ASP A 276 1.87 11.86 -17.45
CA ASP A 276 1.51 13.12 -16.78
C ASP A 276 0.00 13.41 -16.90
N ASP A 277 -0.56 13.21 -18.10
CA ASP A 277 -1.99 13.37 -18.34
C ASP A 277 -2.82 12.38 -17.53
N LEU A 278 -2.38 11.11 -17.44
CA LEU A 278 -3.02 10.09 -16.61
C LEU A 278 -2.96 10.46 -15.13
N ALA A 279 -1.80 10.90 -14.64
CA ALA A 279 -1.62 11.35 -13.27
C ALA A 279 -2.55 12.53 -12.93
N ALA A 280 -2.69 13.49 -13.85
CA ALA A 280 -3.63 14.60 -13.71
C ALA A 280 -5.10 14.15 -13.75
N LEU A 281 -5.45 13.24 -14.68
CA LEU A 281 -6.81 12.72 -14.82
C LEU A 281 -7.27 11.97 -13.58
N VAL A 282 -6.45 11.06 -13.03
CA VAL A 282 -6.85 10.27 -11.86
C VAL A 282 -6.93 11.06 -10.56
N ALA A 283 -6.41 12.29 -10.54
CA ALA A 283 -6.55 13.23 -9.44
C ALA A 283 -7.83 14.08 -9.52
N LEU A 284 -8.58 14.01 -10.63
CA LEU A 284 -9.83 14.77 -10.80
C LEU A 284 -10.97 14.21 -9.92
N PRO A 285 -11.97 15.05 -9.58
CA PRO A 285 -13.24 14.57 -9.04
C PRO A 285 -13.88 13.49 -9.93
N THR A 286 -14.56 12.53 -9.30
CA THR A 286 -15.17 11.36 -9.97
C THR A 286 -15.96 11.72 -11.24
N ALA A 287 -16.85 12.71 -11.17
CA ALA A 287 -17.68 13.09 -12.30
C ALA A 287 -16.87 13.67 -13.47
N GLU A 288 -15.80 14.41 -13.18
CA GLU A 288 -14.92 14.96 -14.21
C GLU A 288 -14.05 13.89 -14.85
N PHE A 289 -13.52 12.95 -14.06
CA PHE A 289 -12.80 11.80 -14.59
C PHE A 289 -13.71 10.97 -15.52
N ASP A 290 -14.92 10.63 -15.07
CA ASP A 290 -15.85 9.78 -15.82
C ASP A 290 -16.27 10.43 -17.15
N ALA A 291 -16.36 11.77 -17.19
CA ALA A 291 -16.67 12.52 -18.40
C ALA A 291 -15.48 12.58 -19.39
N ARG A 292 -14.24 12.70 -18.89
CA ARG A 292 -13.05 12.98 -19.73
C ARG A 292 -12.30 11.71 -20.15
N TYR A 293 -12.24 10.71 -19.29
CA TYR A 293 -11.39 9.54 -19.48
C TYR A 293 -11.78 8.69 -20.71
N PRO A 294 -13.06 8.46 -21.06
CA PRO A 294 -13.40 7.65 -22.23
C PRO A 294 -12.83 8.21 -23.54
N GLU A 295 -12.91 9.53 -23.73
CA GLU A 295 -12.34 10.19 -24.91
C GLU A 295 -10.81 10.17 -24.87
N PHE A 296 -10.21 10.45 -23.70
CA PHE A 296 -8.77 10.34 -23.51
C PHE A 296 -8.25 8.94 -23.86
N LYS A 297 -8.84 7.89 -23.29
CA LYS A 297 -8.47 6.49 -23.53
C LYS A 297 -8.51 6.16 -25.03
N LYS A 298 -9.60 6.52 -25.71
CA LYS A 298 -9.76 6.31 -27.16
C LYS A 298 -8.67 7.02 -27.97
N LYS A 299 -8.37 8.28 -27.64
CA LYS A 299 -7.31 9.05 -28.32
C LYS A 299 -5.93 8.45 -28.07
N THR A 300 -5.65 8.08 -26.83
CA THR A 300 -4.37 7.50 -26.40
C THR A 300 -4.14 6.15 -27.07
N GLU A 301 -5.13 5.26 -27.10
CA GLU A 301 -5.01 3.96 -27.77
C GLU A 301 -4.79 4.10 -29.28
N ALA A 302 -5.41 5.11 -29.93
CA ALA A 302 -5.22 5.37 -31.35
C ALA A 302 -3.86 5.98 -31.68
N ALA A 303 -3.34 6.87 -30.81
CA ALA A 303 -2.08 7.58 -31.04
C ALA A 303 -0.85 6.81 -30.55
N HIS A 304 -0.98 6.02 -29.49
CA HIS A 304 0.12 5.38 -28.78
C HIS A 304 -0.07 3.86 -28.70
N PRO A 305 0.46 3.08 -29.67
CA PRO A 305 0.25 1.63 -29.72
C PRO A 305 0.83 0.86 -28.52
N LEU A 306 1.76 1.48 -27.79
CA LEU A 306 2.38 0.91 -26.59
C LEU A 306 1.61 1.19 -25.29
N ALA A 307 0.64 2.11 -25.30
CA ALA A 307 -0.03 2.57 -24.08
C ALA A 307 -0.70 1.41 -23.33
N ALA A 308 -1.39 0.51 -24.05
CA ALA A 308 -2.07 -0.64 -23.45
C ALA A 308 -1.11 -1.67 -22.81
N TYR A 309 0.19 -1.61 -23.09
CA TYR A 309 1.18 -2.54 -22.56
C TYR A 309 1.86 -1.99 -21.30
N PHE A 310 2.29 -0.74 -21.35
CA PHE A 310 3.09 -0.14 -20.27
C PHE A 310 2.28 0.67 -19.28
N LEU A 311 1.08 1.12 -19.64
CA LEU A 311 0.27 1.97 -18.77
C LEU A 311 -0.88 1.17 -18.18
N THR A 312 -1.05 1.28 -16.87
CA THR A 312 -2.17 0.66 -16.18
C THR A 312 -3.49 1.35 -16.55
N THR A 313 -4.53 0.59 -16.82
CA THR A 313 -5.86 1.11 -17.19
C THR A 313 -6.55 1.79 -16.00
N SER A 314 -6.74 3.12 -16.08
CA SER A 314 -7.24 3.93 -14.96
C SER A 314 -8.67 3.58 -14.55
N ASP A 315 -9.52 3.21 -15.51
CA ASP A 315 -10.89 2.74 -15.27
C ASP A 315 -10.91 1.51 -14.34
N THR A 316 -10.04 0.54 -14.56
CA THR A 316 -9.96 -0.66 -13.74
C THR A 316 -9.54 -0.35 -12.30
N VAL A 317 -8.53 0.50 -12.14
CA VAL A 317 -7.95 0.78 -10.82
C VAL A 317 -8.79 1.74 -10.00
N LEU A 318 -9.41 2.75 -10.64
CA LEU A 318 -10.31 3.68 -9.95
C LEU A 318 -11.61 3.01 -9.52
N VAL A 319 -12.13 2.03 -10.29
CA VAL A 319 -13.26 1.21 -9.83
C VAL A 319 -12.92 0.50 -8.51
N THR A 320 -11.68 0.00 -8.37
CA THR A 320 -11.24 -0.67 -7.14
C THR A 320 -11.09 0.33 -5.98
N LEU A 321 -10.48 1.49 -6.21
CA LEU A 321 -10.39 2.57 -5.22
C LEU A 321 -11.77 3.00 -4.72
N ARG A 322 -12.69 3.31 -5.64
CA ARG A 322 -14.04 3.78 -5.31
C ARG A 322 -14.81 2.73 -4.50
N ARG A 323 -14.70 1.45 -4.89
CA ARG A 323 -15.30 0.35 -4.12
C ARG A 323 -14.75 0.27 -2.70
N ASN A 324 -13.44 0.43 -2.55
CA ASN A 324 -12.80 0.40 -1.23
C ASN A 324 -13.21 1.61 -0.37
N GLU A 325 -13.23 2.81 -0.95
CA GLU A 325 -13.71 4.04 -0.28
C GLU A 325 -15.16 3.90 0.20
N ALA A 326 -16.05 3.39 -0.65
CA ALA A 326 -17.44 3.11 -0.28
C ALA A 326 -17.51 2.13 0.90
N ARG A 327 -16.77 1.01 0.84
CA ARG A 327 -16.78 -0.02 1.90
C ARG A 327 -16.20 0.46 3.22
N LEU A 328 -15.11 1.23 3.20
CA LEU A 328 -14.53 1.79 4.44
C LEU A 328 -15.49 2.82 5.06
N THR A 329 -16.15 3.63 4.24
CA THR A 329 -17.16 4.60 4.71
C THR A 329 -18.42 3.89 5.23
N MET A 330 -18.84 2.79 4.59
CA MET A 330 -19.89 1.92 5.11
C MET A 330 -19.52 1.31 6.47
N LEU A 331 -18.27 0.90 6.69
CA LEU A 331 -17.85 0.40 7.99
C LEU A 331 -17.94 1.49 9.08
N LYS A 332 -17.53 2.73 8.77
CA LYS A 332 -17.72 3.89 9.68
C LYS A 332 -19.21 4.10 9.99
N ALA A 333 -20.05 4.05 8.96
CA ALA A 333 -21.50 4.14 9.11
C ALA A 333 -22.08 3.01 9.96
N ALA A 334 -21.64 1.77 9.74
CA ALA A 334 -22.06 0.62 10.50
C ALA A 334 -21.71 0.76 11.98
N ILE A 335 -20.51 1.25 12.32
CA ILE A 335 -20.09 1.52 13.70
C ILE A 335 -21.01 2.55 14.36
N ALA A 336 -21.33 3.63 13.65
CA ALA A 336 -22.24 4.66 14.15
C ALA A 336 -23.66 4.09 14.41
N VAL A 337 -24.16 3.26 13.49
CA VAL A 337 -25.48 2.63 13.60
C VAL A 337 -25.53 1.62 14.76
N VAL A 338 -24.52 0.76 14.93
CA VAL A 338 -24.48 -0.20 16.04
C VAL A 338 -24.45 0.51 17.40
N ARG A 339 -23.73 1.64 17.50
CA ARG A 339 -23.58 2.38 18.77
C ARG A 339 -24.74 3.31 19.10
N GLY A 340 -25.43 3.85 18.09
CA GLY A 340 -26.40 4.93 18.27
C GLY A 340 -27.73 4.76 17.55
N GLY A 341 -27.95 3.60 16.92
CA GLY A 341 -29.16 3.28 16.16
C GLY A 341 -29.14 3.79 14.71
N PRO A 342 -30.10 3.35 13.86
CA PRO A 342 -30.15 3.65 12.43
C PRO A 342 -30.21 5.15 12.10
N ASP A 343 -30.75 5.98 12.99
CA ASP A 343 -30.84 7.43 12.78
C ASP A 343 -29.47 8.11 12.64
N LYS A 344 -28.40 7.52 13.21
CA LYS A 344 -27.02 8.00 13.04
C LYS A 344 -26.53 7.97 11.60
N LEU A 345 -27.19 7.18 10.75
CA LEU A 345 -26.83 7.11 9.33
C LEU A 345 -27.04 8.45 8.63
N LYS A 346 -27.97 9.29 9.09
CA LYS A 346 -28.23 10.64 8.53
C LYS A 346 -27.01 11.56 8.58
N ASP A 347 -26.11 11.32 9.54
CA ASP A 347 -24.89 12.12 9.73
C ASP A 347 -23.74 11.68 8.82
N ILE A 348 -23.89 10.56 8.09
CA ILE A 348 -22.83 9.95 7.28
C ILE A 348 -23.30 9.81 5.84
N LYS A 349 -22.70 10.62 4.97
CA LYS A 349 -23.00 10.64 3.54
C LYS A 349 -22.38 9.43 2.83
N ASP A 350 -23.12 8.83 1.90
CA ASP A 350 -22.55 7.93 0.90
C ASP A 350 -21.67 8.75 -0.07
N PRO A 351 -20.35 8.47 -0.20
CA PRO A 351 -19.47 9.24 -1.07
C PRO A 351 -19.93 9.30 -2.53
N PHE A 352 -20.74 8.32 -2.95
CA PHE A 352 -21.25 8.18 -4.31
C PHE A 352 -22.75 8.50 -4.45
N GLY A 353 -23.39 8.96 -3.37
CA GLY A 353 -24.81 9.31 -3.31
C GLY A 353 -25.04 10.77 -2.93
N ALA A 354 -26.27 11.24 -3.16
CA ALA A 354 -26.71 12.57 -2.70
C ALA A 354 -27.03 12.61 -1.20
N GLY A 355 -27.19 11.46 -0.56
CA GLY A 355 -27.61 11.33 0.84
C GLY A 355 -26.88 10.19 1.55
N PRO A 356 -27.42 9.67 2.66
CA PRO A 356 -26.82 8.56 3.39
C PRO A 356 -26.90 7.24 2.61
N PHE A 357 -26.22 6.20 3.12
CA PHE A 357 -26.41 4.84 2.62
C PHE A 357 -27.86 4.37 2.77
N GLU A 358 -28.32 3.50 1.88
CA GLU A 358 -29.58 2.78 2.08
C GLU A 358 -29.41 1.78 3.24
N TYR A 359 -30.32 1.80 4.21
CA TYR A 359 -30.34 0.89 5.36
C TYR A 359 -31.44 -0.15 5.20
N ARG A 360 -31.10 -1.43 5.39
CA ARG A 360 -32.05 -2.54 5.39
C ARG A 360 -31.86 -3.41 6.62
N PRO A 361 -32.82 -3.48 7.56
CA PRO A 361 -32.72 -4.40 8.70
C PRO A 361 -32.79 -5.86 8.22
N LEU A 362 -32.04 -6.74 8.89
CA LEU A 362 -32.04 -8.19 8.66
C LEU A 362 -32.43 -8.92 9.95
N GLY A 363 -32.70 -10.23 9.87
CA GLY A 363 -33.08 -11.01 11.05
C GLY A 363 -32.01 -11.01 12.16
N LYS A 364 -30.73 -10.94 11.78
CA LYS A 364 -29.58 -10.79 12.67
C LYS A 364 -28.58 -9.79 12.11
N GLY A 365 -28.89 -8.50 12.28
CA GLY A 365 -28.05 -7.39 11.85
C GLY A 365 -28.73 -6.49 10.82
N PHE A 366 -27.96 -5.93 9.90
CA PHE A 366 -28.47 -5.04 8.85
C PHE A 366 -27.54 -5.00 7.64
N GLU A 367 -28.03 -4.49 6.53
CA GLU A 367 -27.25 -4.23 5.32
C GLU A 367 -27.22 -2.73 5.03
N LEU A 368 -26.04 -2.23 4.66
CA LEU A 368 -25.84 -0.92 4.06
C LEU A 368 -25.60 -1.07 2.57
N LYS A 369 -26.17 -0.17 1.78
CA LYS A 369 -26.05 -0.16 0.32
C LYS A 369 -25.71 1.24 -0.20
N SER A 370 -24.69 1.30 -1.06
CA SER A 370 -24.22 2.52 -1.70
C SER A 370 -24.88 2.68 -3.07
N LYS A 371 -24.95 3.92 -3.54
CA LYS A 371 -25.27 4.28 -4.93
C LYS A 371 -24.15 3.89 -5.90
N LEU A 372 -22.94 3.62 -5.41
CA LEU A 372 -21.86 3.09 -6.23
C LEU A 372 -22.23 1.70 -6.77
N LEU A 373 -22.11 1.54 -8.08
CA LEU A 373 -22.23 0.24 -8.75
C LEU A 373 -20.85 -0.37 -8.96
N PHE A 374 -20.73 -1.65 -8.66
CA PHE A 374 -19.58 -2.50 -8.98
C PHE A 374 -20.11 -3.75 -9.69
N GLN A 375 -19.63 -4.01 -10.91
CA GLN A 375 -20.13 -5.11 -11.75
C GLN A 375 -21.67 -5.07 -11.92
N ASN A 376 -22.21 -3.88 -12.18
CA ASN A 376 -23.65 -3.60 -12.32
C ASN A 376 -24.50 -3.94 -11.08
N GLN A 377 -23.86 -4.13 -9.92
CA GLN A 377 -24.55 -4.35 -8.64
C GLN A 377 -24.16 -3.25 -7.65
N PRO A 378 -25.09 -2.75 -6.85
CA PRO A 378 -24.79 -1.83 -5.77
C PRO A 378 -23.75 -2.43 -4.82
N VAL A 379 -22.76 -1.64 -4.41
CA VAL A 379 -21.83 -2.06 -3.36
C VAL A 379 -22.60 -2.15 -2.04
N THR A 380 -22.46 -3.27 -1.34
CA THR A 380 -23.11 -3.52 -0.06
C THR A 380 -22.11 -3.90 1.03
N LEU A 381 -22.52 -3.69 2.27
CA LEU A 381 -21.86 -4.20 3.47
C LEU A 381 -22.92 -4.79 4.41
N THR A 382 -22.80 -6.08 4.70
CA THR A 382 -23.66 -6.77 5.66
C THR A 382 -23.01 -6.75 7.03
N VAL A 383 -23.75 -6.32 8.04
CA VAL A 383 -23.32 -6.22 9.43
C VAL A 383 -24.00 -7.31 10.25
N GLY A 384 -23.22 -8.06 11.03
CA GLY A 384 -23.67 -9.23 11.77
C GLY A 384 -23.75 -10.49 10.91
N PRO A 385 -24.21 -11.63 11.48
CA PRO A 385 -24.18 -12.94 10.83
C PRO A 385 -25.15 -13.09 9.64
N GLY A 386 -25.96 -12.06 9.33
CA GLY A 386 -26.64 -11.94 8.04
C GLY A 386 -27.56 -13.12 7.72
N ASN A 387 -28.66 -13.28 8.46
CA ASN A 387 -29.75 -14.13 7.96
C ASN A 387 -30.62 -13.32 6.99
N LYS A 388 -30.68 -13.78 5.74
CA LYS A 388 -31.78 -13.43 4.83
C LYS A 388 -33.12 -13.85 5.42
#